data_AF-A0A5K0Y587-F1
#
_entry.id   AF-A0A5K0Y587-F1
#
_cell.length_a   1.000
_cell.length_b   1.000
_cell.length_c   1.000
_cell.angle_alpha   90.00
_cell.angle_beta   90.00
_cell.angle_gamma   90.00
#
_symmetry.space_group_name_H-M   'P 1'
#
loop_
_entity.id
_entity.type
_entity.pdbx_description
1 polymer ?
#
loop_
_entity_poly.entity_id
_entity_poly.type
_entity_poly.pdbx_seq_one_letter_code
_entity_poly.pdbx_strand_id
1 'polypeptide(L)' 'EWVAEAFPVAISDVIDSHLLKESNNIATERSVAINDLLVMIMDIGLSYSTVSPNERMDMKEVVIRLSRIRQKTRMIEG' A
#
# COMPACT_ATOMS: atom_id res chain seq x y z
N GLU A 1 -2.80 -9.67 -14.11
CA GLU A 1 -3.36 -8.45 -13.48
C GLU A 1 -2.17 -7.53 -13.20
N TRP A 2 -2.04 -6.44 -13.95
CA TRP A 2 -0.81 -5.60 -13.97
C TRP A 2 -0.35 -5.11 -12.59
N VAL A 3 -1.27 -4.84 -11.66
CA VAL A 3 -0.95 -4.47 -10.27
C VAL A 3 -0.33 -5.64 -9.49
N ALA A 4 -0.88 -6.86 -9.64
CA ALA A 4 -0.37 -8.05 -8.98
C ALA A 4 1.02 -8.45 -9.50
N GLU A 5 1.27 -8.23 -10.80
CA GLU A 5 2.57 -8.48 -11.45
C GLU A 5 3.65 -7.51 -10.99
N ALA A 6 3.28 -6.27 -10.67
CA ALA A 6 4.20 -5.26 -10.15
C ALA A 6 4.43 -5.37 -8.63
N PHE A 7 3.57 -6.09 -7.91
CA PHE A 7 3.63 -6.20 -6.46
C PHE A 7 4.73 -7.17 -5.97
N PRO A 8 5.45 -6.89 -4.86
CA PRO A 8 5.50 -5.61 -4.13
C PRO A 8 6.59 -4.66 -4.67
N VAL A 9 7.50 -5.16 -5.52
CA VAL A 9 8.78 -4.51 -5.82
C VAL A 9 8.65 -3.32 -6.77
N ALA A 10 7.82 -3.46 -7.81
CA ALA A 10 7.61 -2.46 -8.85
C ALA A 10 6.32 -1.66 -8.62
N ILE A 11 5.84 -1.59 -7.38
CA ILE A 11 4.56 -0.93 -7.08
C ILE A 11 4.58 0.57 -7.44
N SER A 12 5.76 1.20 -7.46
CA SER A 12 5.95 2.56 -7.96
C SER A 12 5.49 2.76 -9.40
N ASP A 13 5.57 1.71 -10.22
CA ASP A 13 5.25 1.76 -11.64
C ASP A 13 3.73 1.73 -11.88
N VAL A 14 2.98 1.41 -10.82
CA VAL A 14 1.52 1.37 -10.77
C VAL A 14 0.92 2.68 -10.28
N ILE A 15 1.71 3.47 -9.56
CA ILE A 15 1.25 4.71 -8.92
C ILE A 15 1.13 5.81 -9.97
N ASP A 16 0.09 6.63 -9.84
CA ASP A 16 -0.06 7.81 -10.67
C ASP A 16 1.19 8.70 -10.59
N SER A 17 1.72 9.06 -11.75
CA SER A 17 2.97 9.82 -11.86
C SER A 17 2.94 11.18 -11.13
N HIS A 18 1.75 11.79 -10.98
CA HIS A 18 1.60 13.03 -10.22
C HIS A 18 1.77 12.79 -8.72
N LEU A 19 1.21 11.69 -8.20
CA LEU A 19 1.36 11.29 -6.79
C LEU A 19 2.80 10.86 -6.48
N LEU A 20 3.44 10.13 -7.39
CA LEU A 20 4.85 9.72 -7.26
C LEU A 20 5.81 10.92 -7.29
N LYS A 21 5.51 11.94 -8.10
CA LYS A 21 6.31 13.17 -8.14
C LYS A 21 6.20 13.97 -6.85
N GLU A 22 5.03 13.99 -6.22
CA GLU A 22 4.84 14.64 -4.93
C GLU A 22 5.68 13.98 -3.83
N SER A 23 5.74 12.64 -3.79
CA SER A 23 6.56 11.92 -2.80
C SER A 23 8.06 12.13 -2.97
N ASN A 24 8.55 12.27 -4.21
CA ASN A 24 9.97 12.54 -4.49
C ASN A 24 10.45 13.91 -3.98
N ASN A 25 9.53 14.85 -3.73
CA ASN A 25 9.86 16.16 -3.17
C ASN A 25 9.98 16.15 -1.63
N ILE A 26 9.77 14.98 -1.00
CA ILE A 26 9.82 14.79 0.45
C ILE A 26 11.15 14.12 0.81
N ALA A 27 11.63 14.31 2.04
CA ALA A 27 12.82 13.65 2.56
C ALA A 27 12.80 12.13 2.29
N THR A 28 13.96 11.58 1.88
CA THR A 28 14.13 10.18 1.46
C THR A 28 13.54 9.17 2.46
N GLU A 29 13.71 9.41 3.75
CA GLU A 29 13.16 8.54 4.82
C GLU A 29 11.63 8.50 4.81
N ARG A 30 10.96 9.65 4.59
CA ARG A 30 9.50 9.68 4.46
C ARG A 30 9.05 9.02 3.15
N SER A 31 9.80 9.18 2.06
CA SER A 31 9.49 8.49 0.80
C SER A 31 9.55 6.97 0.94
N VAL A 32 10.54 6.44 1.66
CA VAL A 32 10.62 4.99 1.97
C VAL A 32 9.44 4.55 2.82
N ALA A 33 9.09 5.31 3.86
CA ALA A 33 7.96 4.99 4.72
C ALA A 33 6.61 5.06 3.96
N ILE A 34 6.46 5.96 2.99
CA ILE A 34 5.29 6.04 2.11
C ILE A 34 5.21 4.81 1.19
N ASN A 35 6.33 4.37 0.61
CA ASN A 35 6.36 3.13 -0.19
C ASN A 35 5.94 1.91 0.64
N ASP A 36 6.41 1.80 1.89
CA ASP A 36 5.96 0.74 2.81
C ASP A 36 4.44 0.79 3.04
N LEU A 37 3.87 1.99 3.21
CA LEU A 37 2.42 2.17 3.35
C LEU A 37 1.68 1.71 2.10
N LEU A 38 2.17 2.06 0.92
CA LEU A 38 1.58 1.69 -0.36
C LEU A 38 1.56 0.18 -0.56
N VAL A 39 2.66 -0.51 -0.24
CA VAL A 39 2.71 -1.98 -0.27
C VAL A 39 1.65 -2.58 0.64
N MET A 40 1.52 -2.09 1.89
CA MET A 40 0.51 -2.63 2.82
C MET A 40 -0.93 -2.38 2.35
N ILE A 41 -1.22 -1.22 1.76
CA ILE A 41 -2.56 -0.89 1.23
C ILE A 41 -2.88 -1.77 0.02
N MET A 42 -1.93 -1.91 -0.90
CA MET A 42 -2.10 -2.71 -2.12
C MET A 42 -2.24 -4.20 -1.81
N ASP A 43 -1.55 -4.73 -0.80
CA ASP A 43 -1.71 -6.12 -0.35
C ASP A 43 -3.16 -6.41 0.08
N ILE A 44 -3.78 -5.49 0.83
CA ILE A 44 -5.20 -5.58 1.19
C ILE A 44 -6.06 -5.50 -0.08
N GLY A 45 -5.85 -4.50 -0.94
CA GLY A 45 -6.64 -4.33 -2.17
C GLY A 45 -6.58 -5.54 -3.10
N LEU A 46 -5.40 -6.11 -3.29
CA LEU A 46 -5.17 -7.30 -4.12
C LEU A 46 -5.88 -8.52 -3.55
N SER A 47 -5.86 -8.70 -2.21
CA SER A 47 -6.59 -9.81 -1.58
C SER A 47 -8.10 -9.78 -1.86
N TYR A 48 -8.69 -8.59 -2.09
CA TYR A 48 -10.11 -8.42 -2.43
C TYR A 48 -10.39 -8.41 -3.94
N SER A 49 -9.35 -8.30 -4.77
CA SER A 49 -9.44 -8.37 -6.23
C SER A 49 -9.54 -9.81 -6.74
N THR A 50 -9.32 -10.79 -5.86
CA THR A 50 -9.50 -12.22 -6.19
C THR A 50 -10.95 -12.56 -6.54
N VAL A 51 -11.11 -13.43 -7.55
CA VAL A 51 -12.41 -13.89 -8.04
C VAL A 51 -13.14 -14.72 -6.99
N SER A 52 -12.40 -15.56 -6.25
CA SER A 52 -12.96 -16.42 -5.21
C SER A 52 -13.15 -15.64 -3.90
N PRO A 53 -14.38 -15.55 -3.35
CA PRO A 53 -14.62 -14.92 -2.06
C PRO A 53 -13.83 -15.55 -0.91
N ASN A 54 -13.52 -16.85 -1.01
CA ASN A 54 -12.82 -17.61 0.01
C ASN A 54 -11.31 -17.35 0.03
N GLU A 55 -10.76 -16.76 -1.04
CA GLU A 55 -9.35 -16.37 -1.13
C GLU A 55 -9.13 -14.94 -0.61
N ARG A 56 -10.20 -14.23 -0.28
CA ARG A 56 -10.13 -12.88 0.26
C ARG A 56 -9.68 -12.90 1.71
N MET A 57 -8.99 -11.84 2.10
CA MET A 57 -8.56 -11.65 3.48
C MET A 57 -9.76 -11.60 4.43
N ASP A 58 -9.61 -12.20 5.61
CA ASP A 58 -10.65 -12.14 6.65
C ASP A 58 -10.85 -10.70 7.14
N MET A 59 -12.10 -10.28 7.35
CA MET A 59 -12.40 -8.90 7.76
C MET A 59 -11.76 -8.51 9.11
N LYS A 60 -11.56 -9.45 10.03
CA LYS A 60 -10.85 -9.15 11.30
C LYS A 60 -9.38 -8.84 11.01
N GLU A 61 -8.76 -9.59 10.12
CA GLU A 61 -7.38 -9.35 9.69
C GLU A 61 -7.26 -8.00 8.96
N VAL A 62 -8.23 -7.64 8.10
CA VAL A 62 -8.26 -6.32 7.45
C VAL A 62 -8.30 -5.20 8.49
N VAL A 63 -9.15 -5.29 9.51
CA VAL A 63 -9.24 -4.26 10.56
C VAL A 63 -7.91 -4.11 11.30
N ILE A 64 -7.21 -5.21 11.60
CA ILE A 64 -5.89 -5.19 12.23
C ILE A 64 -4.88 -4.48 11.32
N ARG A 65 -4.81 -4.85 10.05
CA ARG A 65 -3.86 -4.28 9.09
C ARG A 65 -4.12 -2.80 8.82
N LEU A 66 -5.39 -2.41 8.59
CA LEU A 66 -5.76 -1.01 8.43
C LEU A 66 -5.45 -0.18 9.68
N SER A 67 -5.63 -0.74 10.88
CA SER A 67 -5.27 -0.07 12.13
C SER A 67 -3.76 0.16 12.23
N ARG A 68 -2.95 -0.82 11.80
CA ARG A 68 -1.48 -0.69 11.74
C ARG A 68 -1.03 0.34 10.70
N ILE A 69 -1.65 0.35 9.51
CA ILE A 69 -1.41 1.36 8.47
C ILE A 69 -1.68 2.75 9.04
N ARG A 70 -2.85 2.97 9.64
CA ARG A 70 -3.21 4.25 10.28
C ARG A 70 -2.21 4.69 11.34
N GLN A 71 -1.71 3.77 12.17
CA GLN A 71 -0.68 4.10 13.16
C GLN A 71 0.63 4.53 12.48
N LYS A 72 1.06 3.83 11.44
CA LYS A 72 2.27 4.18 10.68
C LYS A 72 2.14 5.52 9.96
N THR A 73 0.99 5.81 9.36
CA THR A 73 0.73 7.11 8.71
C THR A 73 0.91 8.27 9.69
N ARG A 74 0.37 8.17 10.91
CA ARG A 74 0.53 9.20 11.95
C ARG A 74 1.98 9.44 12.37
N MET A 75 2.86 8.44 12.25
CA MET A 75 4.28 8.61 12.56
C MET A 75 5.04 9.35 11.46
N ILE A 76 4.55 9.31 10.22
CA ILE A 76 5.15 10.00 9.08
C ILE A 76 4.71 11.47 9.03
N GLU A 77 3.47 11.74 9.42
CA GLU A 77 2.84 13.06 9.47
C GLU A 77 3.28 13.94 10.66
N GLY A 78 4.09 13.39 11.57
CA GLY A 78 4.49 14.01 12.85
C GLY A 78 4.83 15.50 12.78
#